data_AF-A0A4Q7XYR4-F1
#
_entry.id   AF-A0A4Q7XYR4-F1
#
_cell.length_a   1.000
_cell.length_b   1.000
_cell.length_c   1.000
_cell.angle_alpha   90.00
_cell.angle_beta   90.00
_cell.angle_gamma   90.00
#
_symmetry.space_group_name_H-M   'P 1'
#
loop_
_entity.id
_entity.type
_entity.pdbx_description
1 polymer ?
#
loop_
_entity_poly.entity_id
_entity_poly.type
_entity_poly.pdbx_seq_one_letter_code
_entity_poly.pdbx_strand_id
1 'polypeptide(L)'
;MGSLLHVGRVGVEIVSTPGFDFKVTIPCTHSECSGSHALLVRVVEKTGEVLAKSHGEEFSAEQMYTAPHPALFGNGPKNTFWQMPHGAGGGVEAVAEWVPNASQIWAQAAND
;
A
#
# COMPACT_ATOMS: atom_id res chain seq x y z
N MET A 1 28.67 -5.63 -3.44
CA MET A 1 28.21 -6.10 -4.76
C MET A 1 26.78 -5.62 -4.94
N GLY A 2 26.60 -4.55 -5.71
CA GLY A 2 25.29 -3.96 -5.96
C GLY A 2 24.59 -4.69 -7.11
N SER A 3 23.33 -5.04 -6.90
CA SER A 3 22.43 -5.38 -8.00
C SER A 3 21.19 -4.53 -7.83
N LEU A 4 21.14 -3.43 -8.57
CA LEU A 4 19.92 -2.65 -8.77
C LEU A 4 19.13 -3.38 -9.86
N LEU A 5 18.38 -4.41 -9.47
CA LEU A 5 17.42 -5.06 -10.36
C LEU A 5 16.29 -4.06 -10.59
N HIS A 6 16.06 -3.69 -11.86
CA HIS A 6 14.86 -2.96 -12.26
C HIS A 6 13.66 -3.89 -12.06
N VAL A 7 13.08 -3.81 -10.87
CA VAL A 7 11.83 -4.47 -10.53
C VAL A 7 10.73 -3.85 -11.40
N GLY A 8 9.82 -4.68 -11.93
CA GLY A 8 8.83 -4.30 -12.93
C GLY A 8 8.00 -3.05 -12.58
N ARG A 9 7.30 -2.50 -13.57
CA ARG A 9 6.44 -1.32 -13.35
C ARG A 9 5.32 -1.65 -12.35
N VAL A 10 4.99 -0.68 -11.48
CA VAL A 10 3.80 -0.74 -10.62
C VAL A 10 2.56 -0.80 -11.51
N GLY A 11 1.67 -1.75 -11.24
CA GLY A 11 0.39 -1.89 -11.92
C GLY A 11 -0.73 -1.22 -11.11
N VAL A 12 -1.62 -0.49 -11.78
CA VAL A 12 -2.84 0.11 -11.18
C VAL A 12 -4.06 -0.28 -12.02
N GLU A 13 -5.10 -0.75 -11.37
CA GLU A 13 -6.34 -1.21 -12.00
C GLU A 13 -7.55 -0.70 -11.22
N ILE A 14 -8.54 -0.07 -11.87
CA ILE A 14 -9.83 0.28 -11.24
C ILE A 14 -10.60 -1.02 -10.99
N VAL A 15 -11.12 -1.20 -9.78
CA VAL A 15 -11.82 -2.44 -9.38
C VAL A 15 -13.31 -2.20 -9.14
N SER A 16 -14.10 -3.28 -9.23
CA SER A 16 -15.52 -3.28 -8.89
C SER A 16 -15.79 -3.73 -7.45
N THR A 17 -14.75 -4.01 -6.66
CA THR A 17 -14.91 -4.48 -5.28
C THR A 17 -15.58 -3.39 -4.43
N PRO A 18 -16.73 -3.67 -3.78
CA PRO A 18 -17.44 -2.67 -3.01
C PRO A 18 -16.56 -2.04 -1.94
N GLY A 19 -16.50 -0.70 -1.98
CA GLY A 19 -15.72 0.07 -1.01
C GLY A 19 -14.23 0.17 -1.30
N PHE A 20 -13.76 -0.24 -2.48
CA PHE A 20 -12.41 0.01 -2.94
C PHE A 20 -12.44 0.65 -4.32
N ASP A 21 -11.44 1.51 -4.59
CA ASP A 21 -11.39 2.33 -5.79
C ASP A 21 -10.48 1.71 -6.85
N PHE A 22 -9.33 1.17 -6.42
CA PHE A 22 -8.37 0.53 -7.32
C PHE A 22 -7.51 -0.52 -6.60
N LYS A 23 -6.88 -1.38 -7.38
CA LYS A 23 -5.86 -2.33 -6.96
C LYS A 23 -4.50 -1.86 -7.43
N VAL A 24 -3.52 -1.88 -6.53
CA VAL A 24 -2.11 -1.62 -6.83
C VAL A 24 -1.35 -2.93 -6.74
N THR A 25 -0.52 -3.23 -7.73
CA THR A 25 0.41 -4.37 -7.69
C THR A 25 1.84 -3.86 -7.70
N ILE A 26 2.58 -4.17 -6.64
CA ILE A 26 3.94 -3.73 -6.39
C ILE A 26 4.85 -4.95 -6.51
N PRO A 27 5.71 -5.04 -7.53
CA PRO A 27 6.63 -6.17 -7.65
C PRO A 27 7.69 -6.14 -6.54
N CYS A 28 8.12 -7.32 -6.09
CA CYS A 28 8.97 -7.52 -4.91
C CYS A 28 10.01 -8.61 -5.18
N THR A 29 11.26 -8.37 -4.78
CA THR A 29 12.39 -9.29 -5.03
C THR A 29 12.83 -10.07 -3.81
N HIS A 30 12.17 -9.89 -2.67
CA HIS A 30 12.46 -10.65 -1.47
C HIS A 30 12.14 -12.14 -1.69
N SER A 31 13.07 -13.01 -1.29
CA SER A 31 13.00 -14.46 -1.53
C SER A 31 11.80 -15.15 -0.88
N GLU A 32 11.28 -14.55 0.18
CA GLU A 32 10.14 -14.95 0.98
C GLU A 32 8.80 -14.50 0.39
N CYS A 33 8.82 -13.69 -0.68
CA CYS A 33 7.62 -13.19 -1.34
C CYS A 33 7.37 -13.93 -2.66
N SER A 34 6.11 -13.97 -3.10
CA SER A 34 5.69 -14.62 -4.36
C SER A 34 6.06 -13.84 -5.63
N GLY A 35 6.90 -12.81 -5.52
CA GLY A 35 7.33 -11.92 -6.61
C GLY A 35 6.57 -10.59 -6.69
N SER A 36 5.44 -10.43 -5.98
CA SER A 36 4.72 -9.16 -5.89
C SER A 36 3.80 -9.10 -4.67
N HIS A 37 3.46 -7.88 -4.24
CA HIS A 37 2.40 -7.59 -3.29
C HIS A 37 1.25 -6.90 -4.00
N ALA A 38 0.02 -7.16 -3.56
CA ALA A 38 -1.16 -6.50 -4.07
C ALA A 38 -1.89 -5.78 -2.93
N LEU A 39 -2.22 -4.52 -3.17
CA LEU A 39 -3.03 -3.69 -2.28
C LEU A 39 -4.38 -3.43 -2.93
N LEU A 40 -5.45 -3.59 -2.15
CA LEU A 40 -6.78 -3.14 -2.52
C LEU A 40 -7.04 -1.81 -1.82
N VAL A 41 -7.06 -0.73 -2.60
CA VAL A 41 -6.98 0.64 -2.09
C VAL A 41 -8.36 1.29 -2.07
N ARG A 42 -8.65 1.95 -0.95
CA ARG A 42 -9.74 2.92 -0.83
C ARG A 42 -9.18 4.31 -0.57
N VAL A 43 -9.62 5.30 -1.32
CA VAL A 43 -9.26 6.70 -1.11
C VAL A 43 -10.24 7.35 -0.14
N VAL A 44 -9.74 7.87 0.98
CA VAL A 44 -10.55 8.53 2.01
C VAL A 44 -9.82 9.69 2.65
N GLU A 45 -10.58 10.68 3.13
CA GLU A 45 -10.04 11.67 4.06
C GLU A 45 -9.85 11.06 5.46
N LYS A 46 -8.94 11.64 6.26
CA LYS A 46 -8.70 11.24 7.67
C LYS A 46 -8.48 9.74 7.82
N THR A 47 -7.55 9.18 7.03
CA THR A 47 -7.29 7.73 6.97
C THR A 47 -7.07 7.09 8.35
N GLY A 48 -6.39 7.78 9.28
CA GLY A 48 -6.24 7.31 10.66
C GLY A 48 -7.54 7.19 11.45
N GLU A 49 -8.46 8.16 11.32
CA GLU A 49 -9.78 8.08 11.97
C GLU A 49 -10.63 6.95 11.36
N VAL A 50 -10.56 6.77 10.04
CA VAL A 50 -11.25 5.67 9.34
C VAL A 50 -10.71 4.32 9.80
N LEU A 51 -9.38 4.18 9.90
CA LEU A 51 -8.73 2.96 10.37
C LEU A 51 -9.16 2.64 11.81
N ALA A 52 -9.06 3.60 12.72
CA ALA A 52 -9.47 3.44 14.12
C ALA A 52 -10.95 3.06 14.24
N LYS A 53 -11.82 3.67 13.45
CA LYS A 53 -13.26 3.36 13.45
C LYS A 53 -13.60 1.99 12.88
N SER A 54 -12.93 1.59 11.80
CA SER A 54 -13.24 0.34 11.09
C SER A 54 -12.55 -0.88 11.71
N HIS A 55 -11.37 -0.69 12.32
CA HIS A 55 -10.52 -1.80 12.73
C HIS A 55 -9.87 -1.64 14.13
N GLY A 56 -10.13 -0.54 14.85
CA GLY A 56 -9.68 -0.36 16.23
C GLY A 56 -8.23 0.07 16.42
N GLU A 57 -7.49 0.31 15.32
CA GLU A 57 -6.12 0.83 15.13
C GLU A 57 -5.29 -0.04 14.16
N GLU A 58 -5.69 -1.29 13.94
CA GLU A 58 -4.97 -2.27 13.09
C GLU A 58 -5.96 -3.05 12.21
N PHE A 59 -5.59 -3.46 11.00
CA PHE A 59 -6.40 -4.38 10.21
C PHE A 59 -6.49 -5.74 10.93
N SER A 60 -7.59 -6.49 10.73
CA SER A 60 -7.70 -7.81 11.36
C SER A 60 -6.58 -8.74 10.86
N ALA A 61 -6.16 -9.72 11.68
CA ALA A 61 -5.14 -10.69 11.26
C ALA A 61 -5.54 -11.41 9.95
N GLU A 62 -6.82 -11.71 9.76
CA GLU A 62 -7.35 -12.28 8.52
C GLU A 62 -7.09 -11.35 7.33
N GLN A 63 -7.32 -10.04 7.48
CA GLN A 63 -7.08 -9.04 6.44
C GLN A 63 -5.60 -8.82 6.18
N MET A 64 -4.78 -8.83 7.23
CA MET A 64 -3.33 -8.66 7.11
C MET A 64 -2.71 -9.82 6.32
N TYR A 65 -3.11 -11.07 6.55
CA TYR A 65 -2.52 -12.23 5.87
C TYR A 65 -3.20 -12.65 4.57
N THR A 66 -4.29 -11.98 4.17
CA THR A 66 -5.01 -12.28 2.92
C THR A 66 -4.70 -11.24 1.85
N ALA A 67 -4.07 -11.68 0.75
CA ALA A 67 -3.85 -10.83 -0.41
C ALA A 67 -5.09 -10.83 -1.34
N PRO A 68 -5.46 -9.69 -1.95
CA PRO A 68 -4.83 -8.37 -1.81
C PRO A 68 -5.13 -7.73 -0.44
N HIS A 69 -4.12 -7.06 0.13
CA HIS A 69 -4.22 -6.44 1.45
C HIS A 69 -5.02 -5.14 1.37
N PRO A 70 -5.94 -4.87 2.31
CA PRO A 70 -6.66 -3.61 2.32
C PRO A 70 -5.70 -2.46 2.62
N ALA A 71 -5.90 -1.34 1.93
CA ALA A 71 -5.11 -0.14 2.10
C ALA A 71 -6.02 1.10 2.06
N LEU A 72 -5.70 2.09 2.90
CA LEU A 72 -6.39 3.38 2.95
C LEU A 72 -5.44 4.46 2.48
N PHE A 73 -5.84 5.22 1.46
CA PHE A 73 -5.03 6.28 0.87
C PHE A 73 -5.70 7.64 1.09
N GLY A 74 -4.95 8.57 1.67
CA GLY A 74 -5.37 9.94 1.88
C GLY A 74 -4.74 10.92 0.90
N ASN A 75 -4.84 12.20 1.22
CA ASN A 75 -4.34 13.32 0.40
C ASN A 75 -2.82 13.52 0.46
N GLY A 76 -2.05 12.53 0.89
CA GLY A 76 -0.60 12.62 0.95
C GLY A 76 0.07 11.31 1.32
N PRO A 77 1.38 11.18 1.07
CA PRO A 77 2.11 9.92 1.20
C PRO A 77 2.29 9.44 2.65
N LYS A 78 2.12 10.33 3.64
CA LYS A 78 2.06 9.97 5.07
C LYS A 78 0.66 9.57 5.53
N ASN A 79 -0.35 9.86 4.72
CA ASN A 79 -1.75 9.53 5.00
C ASN A 79 -2.14 8.24 4.27
N THR A 80 -1.21 7.34 4.03
CA THR A 80 -1.45 6.01 3.45
C THR A 80 -1.17 4.95 4.50
N PHE A 81 -2.05 3.97 4.66
CA PHE A 81 -1.93 2.94 5.67
C PHE A 81 -2.34 1.59 5.12
N TRP A 82 -1.49 0.58 5.27
CA TRP A 82 -1.84 -0.84 5.14
C TRP A 82 -1.04 -1.67 6.13
N GLN A 83 -1.46 -2.90 6.37
CA GLN A 83 -0.65 -3.89 7.09
C GLN A 83 -0.50 -5.13 6.23
N MET A 84 0.71 -5.66 6.14
CA MET A 84 0.98 -6.89 5.41
C MET A 84 2.23 -7.61 5.92
N PRO A 85 2.35 -8.91 5.65
CA PRO A 85 3.62 -9.62 5.75
C PRO A 85 4.60 -9.09 4.70
N HIS A 86 5.78 -8.63 5.13
CA HIS A 86 6.84 -8.19 4.25
C HIS A 86 8.22 -8.31 4.91
N GLY A 87 9.16 -8.98 4.24
CA GLY A 87 10.46 -9.26 4.82
C GLY A 87 10.42 -10.39 5.85
N ALA A 88 11.33 -10.34 6.84
CA ALA A 88 11.35 -11.25 7.97
C ALA A 88 10.25 -10.99 9.03
N GLY A 89 9.31 -10.08 8.76
CA GLY A 89 8.24 -9.67 9.67
C GLY A 89 6.99 -9.16 8.93
N GLY A 90 6.04 -8.64 9.69
CA GLY A 90 4.91 -7.87 9.16
C GLY A 90 4.79 -6.58 9.96
N GLY A 91 4.10 -5.59 9.40
CA GLY A 91 4.01 -4.27 10.04
C GLY A 91 2.96 -3.38 9.44
N VAL A 92 2.81 -2.21 10.05
CA VAL A 92 2.11 -1.06 9.46
C VAL A 92 3.06 -0.42 8.46
N GLU A 93 2.55 -0.16 7.27
CA GLU A 93 3.31 0.32 6.13
C GLU A 93 2.66 1.58 5.56
N ALA A 94 3.49 2.49 5.05
CA ALA A 94 3.07 3.69 4.34
C ALA A 94 3.89 3.93 3.07
N VAL A 95 3.32 4.59 2.05
CA VAL A 95 4.02 4.87 0.79
C VAL A 95 5.32 5.66 1.05
N ALA A 96 5.32 6.55 2.04
CA ALA A 96 6.49 7.30 2.45
C ALA A 96 7.69 6.44 2.88
N GLU A 97 7.48 5.18 3.29
CA GLU A 97 8.53 4.25 3.71
C GLU A 97 9.10 3.45 2.54
N TRP A 98 8.28 3.24 1.51
CA TRP A 98 8.61 2.42 0.34
C TRP A 98 9.18 3.26 -0.81
N VAL A 99 8.79 4.53 -0.88
CA VAL A 99 9.08 5.38 -2.02
C VAL A 99 9.90 6.59 -1.57
N PRO A 100 11.20 6.63 -1.91
CA PRO A 100 11.99 7.83 -1.75
C PRO A 100 11.34 9.01 -2.47
N ASN A 101 11.36 10.19 -1.86
CA ASN A 101 10.73 11.41 -2.41
C ASN A 101 9.22 11.29 -2.66
N ALA A 102 8.50 10.43 -1.95
CA ALA A 102 7.05 10.27 -2.10
C ALA A 102 6.28 11.60 -2.06
N SER A 103 6.71 12.58 -1.25
CA SER A 103 6.11 13.92 -1.21
C SER A 103 6.24 14.69 -2.53
N GLN A 104 7.36 14.56 -3.23
CA GLN A 104 7.56 15.23 -4.52
C GLN A 104 6.69 14.58 -5.61
N ILE A 105 6.62 13.25 -5.62
CA ILE A 105 5.78 12.49 -6.56
C ILE A 105 4.30 12.84 -6.35
N TRP A 106 3.86 12.89 -5.10
CA TRP A 106 2.48 13.27 -4.78
C TRP A 106 2.16 14.71 -5.19
N ALA A 107 3.10 15.63 -4.96
CA ALA A 107 2.95 17.01 -5.39
C ALA A 107 2.88 17.13 -6.91
N GLN A 108 3.68 16.37 -7.66
CA GLN A 108 3.59 16.33 -9.12
C GLN A 108 2.23 15.82 -9.58
N ALA A 109 1.76 14.69 -9.03
CA ALA A 109 0.47 14.10 -9.38
C ALA A 109 -0.73 15.00 -9.05
N ALA A 110 -0.63 15.86 -8.03
CA ALA A 110 -1.68 16.82 -7.70
C ALA A 110 -1.75 18.03 -8.64
N ASN A 111 -0.74 18.21 -9.50
CA ASN A 111 -0.66 19.30 -10.47
C ASN A 111 -0.81 18.83 -11.94
N ASP A 112 -0.99 17.53 -12.16
CA ASP A 112 -1.39 16.94 -13.45
C ASP A 112 -2.92 16.98 -13.62
#